data_AF-A0A419FMC8-F1
#
_entry.id   AF-A0A419FMC8-F1
#
_cell.length_a   1.000
_cell.length_b   1.000
_cell.length_c   1.000
_cell.angle_alpha   90.00
_cell.angle_beta   90.00
_cell.angle_gamma   90.00
#
_symmetry.space_group_name_H-M   'P 1'
#
loop_
_entity.id
_entity.type
_entity.pdbx_description
1 polymer ?
#
loop_
_entity_poly.entity_id
_entity_poly.type
_entity_poly.pdbx_seq_one_letter_code
_entity_poly.pdbx_strand_id
1 'polypeptide(L)'
;MIDRIRRSLNTGLDRVKWFATFLAERTKAETSIAKLLYQSSKLEDRIDDLYRDIGRRVMELNEKGEKSVLKDFVVQQALGEIKHMREASDEFRNQARDLSKLPE
;
A
#
# COMPACT_ATOMS: atom_id res chain seq x y z
N MET A 1 1.54 13.04 -54.85
CA MET A 1 2.62 13.05 -53.84
C MET A 1 2.13 13.54 -52.47
N ILE A 2 1.31 14.58 -52.42
CA ILE A 2 0.71 15.13 -51.18
C ILE A 2 -0.05 14.08 -50.35
N ASP A 3 -0.84 13.19 -50.96
CA ASP A 3 -1.56 12.14 -50.22
C ASP A 3 -0.64 11.11 -49.54
N ARG A 4 0.55 10.88 -50.11
CA ARG A 4 1.53 9.94 -49.55
C ARG A 4 2.20 10.56 -48.31
N ILE A 5 2.48 11.86 -48.35
CA ILE A 5 3.02 12.64 -47.23
C ILE A 5 1.97 12.77 -46.11
N ARG A 6 0.70 13.00 -46.46
CA ARG A 6 -0.40 13.11 -45.50
C ARG A 6 -0.67 11.78 -44.78
N ARG A 7 -0.59 10.64 -45.50
CA ARG A 7 -0.66 9.31 -44.89
C ARG A 7 0.51 9.04 -43.94
N SER A 8 1.75 9.35 -44.34
CA SER A 8 2.92 9.10 -43.47
C SER A 8 2.88 9.95 -42.20
N LEU A 9 2.38 11.18 -42.28
CA LEU A 9 2.17 12.04 -41.10
C LEU A 9 1.08 11.50 -40.17
N ASN A 10 -0.07 11.07 -40.71
CA ASN A 10 -1.14 10.46 -39.92
C ASN A 10 -0.67 9.19 -39.21
N THR A 11 0.05 8.31 -39.92
CA THR A 11 0.62 7.09 -39.31
C THR A 11 1.66 7.41 -38.24
N GLY A 12 2.45 8.47 -38.42
CA GLY A 12 3.36 8.96 -37.38
C GLY A 12 2.61 9.49 -36.15
N LEU A 13 1.53 10.24 -36.36
CA LEU A 13 0.68 10.77 -35.29
C LEU A 13 0.00 9.66 -34.50
N ASP A 14 -0.52 8.64 -35.18
CA ASP A 14 -1.18 7.50 -34.57
C ASP A 14 -0.20 6.67 -33.74
N ARG A 15 1.05 6.53 -34.22
CA ARG A 15 2.12 5.88 -33.46
C ARG A 15 2.47 6.66 -32.20
N VAL A 16 2.61 7.98 -32.29
CA VAL A 16 2.89 8.84 -31.11
C VAL A 16 1.74 8.76 -30.10
N LYS A 17 0.48 8.79 -30.56
CA LYS A 17 -0.68 8.59 -29.69
C LYS A 17 -0.65 7.24 -29.00
N TRP A 18 -0.34 6.16 -29.73
CA TRP A 18 -0.22 4.82 -29.15
C TRP A 18 0.86 4.76 -28.06
N PHE A 19 2.05 5.31 -28.31
CA PHE A 19 3.11 5.39 -27.30
C PHE A 19 2.70 6.22 -26.08
N ALA A 20 2.02 7.34 -26.29
CA ALA A 20 1.53 8.18 -25.20
C ALA A 20 0.49 7.45 -24.34
N THR A 21 -0.45 6.73 -24.97
CA THR A 21 -1.46 5.91 -24.27
C THR A 21 -0.79 4.78 -23.50
N PHE A 22 0.12 4.04 -24.13
CA PHE A 22 0.85 2.94 -23.49
C PHE A 22 1.64 3.40 -22.27
N LEU A 23 2.40 4.50 -22.38
CA LEU A 23 3.14 5.06 -21.25
C LEU A 23 2.21 5.56 -20.13
N ALA A 24 1.11 6.23 -20.48
CA ALA A 24 0.14 6.71 -19.50
C ALA A 24 -0.50 5.57 -18.72
N GLU A 25 -0.85 4.47 -19.38
CA GLU A 25 -1.40 3.26 -18.74
C GLU A 25 -0.38 2.62 -17.80
N ARG A 26 0.87 2.47 -18.24
CA ARG A 26 1.93 1.87 -17.43
C ARG A 26 2.28 2.71 -16.21
N THR A 27 2.49 4.02 -16.38
CA THR A 27 2.78 4.92 -15.26
C THR A 27 1.64 4.94 -14.24
N LYS A 28 0.38 4.88 -14.70
CA LYS A 28 -0.79 4.82 -13.81
C LYS A 28 -0.81 3.52 -12.98
N ALA A 29 -0.50 2.38 -13.59
CA ALA A 29 -0.41 1.10 -12.90
C ALA A 29 0.72 1.10 -11.85
N GLU A 30 1.93 1.52 -12.23
CA GLU A 30 3.09 1.60 -11.34
C GLU A 30 2.85 2.58 -10.16
N THR A 31 2.23 3.73 -10.43
CA THR A 31 1.86 4.70 -9.38
C THR A 31 0.84 4.12 -8.40
N SER A 32 -0.12 3.32 -8.90
CA SER A 32 -1.13 2.67 -8.07
C SER A 32 -0.52 1.60 -7.16
N ILE A 33 0.41 0.81 -7.68
CA ILE A 33 1.19 -0.16 -6.90
C ILE A 33 2.00 0.56 -5.82
N ALA A 34 2.72 1.63 -6.17
CA ALA A 34 3.50 2.41 -5.21
C ALA A 34 2.63 3.00 -4.09
N LYS A 35 1.43 3.49 -4.42
CA LYS A 35 0.47 3.99 -3.45
C LYS A 35 0.01 2.91 -2.47
N LEU A 36 -0.31 1.71 -2.96
CA LEU A 36 -0.73 0.59 -2.10
C LEU A 36 0.40 0.16 -1.16
N LEU A 37 1.62 0.06 -1.66
CA LEU A 37 2.79 -0.27 -0.84
C LEU A 37 3.06 0.81 0.22
N TYR A 38 2.92 2.09 -0.14
CA TYR A 38 3.04 3.19 0.81
C TYR A 38 1.96 3.13 1.91
N GLN A 39 0.71 2.79 1.56
CA GLN A 39 -0.36 2.62 2.53
C GLN A 39 -0.11 1.43 3.47
N SER A 40 0.41 0.32 2.95
CA SER A 40 0.84 -0.84 3.75
C SER A 40 1.96 -0.46 4.73
N SER A 41 3.03 0.21 4.26
CA SER A 41 4.13 0.66 5.12
C SER A 41 3.65 1.61 6.23
N LYS A 42 2.71 2.52 5.93
CA LYS A 42 2.15 3.42 6.95
C LYS A 42 1.37 2.67 8.04
N LEU A 43 0.72 1.54 7.70
CA LEU A 43 0.06 0.69 8.69
C LEU A 43 1.08 -0.07 9.52
N GLU A 44 2.17 -0.55 8.92
CA GLU A 44 3.28 -1.18 9.64
C GLU A 44 3.91 -0.23 10.66
N ASP A 45 4.18 1.03 10.28
CA ASP A 45 4.70 2.04 11.20
C ASP A 45 3.76 2.27 12.41
N ARG A 46 2.44 2.30 12.17
CA ARG A 46 1.44 2.42 13.25
C ARG A 46 1.39 1.20 14.15
N ILE A 47 1.58 0.00 13.60
CA ILE A 47 1.65 -1.22 14.39
C ILE A 47 2.86 -1.16 15.33
N ASP A 48 4.00 -0.68 14.86
CA ASP A 48 5.21 -0.52 15.68
C ASP A 48 5.00 0.49 16.81
N ASP A 49 4.31 1.61 16.54
CA ASP A 49 3.93 2.57 17.57
C ASP A 49 3.01 1.94 18.64
N LEU A 50 1.99 1.19 18.22
CA LEU A 50 1.11 0.47 19.15
C LEU A 50 1.86 -0.58 19.98
N TYR A 51 2.85 -1.27 19.40
CA TYR A 51 3.70 -2.18 20.17
C TYR A 51 4.52 -1.46 21.24
N ARG A 52 5.04 -0.25 20.93
CA ARG A 52 5.76 0.57 21.91
C ARG A 52 4.82 1.04 23.04
N ASP A 53 3.60 1.42 22.71
CA ASP A 53 2.60 1.86 23.69
C ASP A 53 2.14 0.69 24.59
N ILE A 54 1.91 -0.49 24.02
CA ILE A 54 1.66 -1.72 24.79
C ILE A 54 2.84 -2.01 25.71
N GLY A 55 4.07 -1.96 25.20
CA GLY A 55 5.28 -2.18 26.00
C GLY A 55 5.38 -1.22 27.19
N ARG A 56 5.10 0.07 26.97
CA ARG A 56 5.04 1.06 28.06
C ARG A 56 3.96 0.70 29.07
N ARG A 57 2.76 0.34 28.61
CA ARG A 57 1.64 -0.03 29.48
C ARG A 57 1.92 -1.28 30.31
N VAL A 58 2.58 -2.27 29.73
CA VAL A 58 3.04 -3.49 30.41
C VAL A 58 3.97 -3.12 31.57
N MET A 59 4.94 -2.23 31.34
CA MET A 59 5.87 -1.78 32.37
C MET A 59 5.15 -1.04 33.50
N GLU A 60 4.23 -0.12 33.18
CA GLU A 60 3.43 0.60 34.19
C GLU A 60 2.59 -0.35 35.07
N LEU A 61 2.02 -1.40 34.48
CA LEU A 61 1.22 -2.38 35.20
C LEU A 61 2.11 -3.26 36.09
N ASN A 62 3.29 -3.65 35.60
CA ASN A 62 4.26 -4.40 36.37
C ASN A 62 4.77 -3.61 37.59
N GLU A 63 5.05 -2.31 37.43
CA GLU A 63 5.42 -1.42 38.55
C GLU A 63 4.32 -1.31 39.61
N LYS A 64 3.05 -1.42 39.20
CA LYS A 64 1.88 -1.44 40.10
C LYS A 64 1.63 -2.81 40.74
N GLY A 65 2.45 -3.82 40.44
CA GLY A 65 2.29 -5.19 40.93
C GLY A 65 1.16 -5.97 40.26
N GLU A 66 0.60 -5.46 39.15
CA GLU A 66 -0.45 -6.14 38.39
C GLU A 66 0.15 -7.29 37.59
N LYS A 67 -0.38 -8.49 37.80
CA LYS A 67 0.11 -9.72 37.14
C LYS A 67 -0.67 -10.06 35.88
N SER A 68 -1.88 -9.53 35.72
CA SER A 68 -2.76 -9.82 34.60
C SER A 68 -2.65 -8.79 33.48
N VAL A 69 -1.43 -8.52 33.01
CA VAL A 69 -1.15 -7.48 31.99
C VAL A 69 -1.97 -7.69 30.70
N LEU A 70 -2.14 -8.93 30.27
CA LEU A 70 -2.94 -9.25 29.07
C LEU A 70 -4.45 -9.08 29.27
N LYS A 71 -4.94 -8.91 30.50
CA LYS A 71 -6.36 -8.60 30.76
C LYS A 71 -6.63 -7.09 30.81
N ASP A 72 -5.58 -6.27 30.78
CA ASP A 72 -5.74 -4.82 30.74
C ASP A 72 -6.47 -4.42 29.45
N PHE A 73 -7.48 -3.58 29.61
CA PHE A 73 -8.35 -3.16 28.52
C PHE A 73 -7.58 -2.41 27.42
N VAL A 74 -6.60 -1.59 27.80
CA VAL A 74 -5.79 -0.81 26.85
C VAL A 74 -4.93 -1.76 26.02
N VAL A 75 -4.32 -2.76 26.66
CA VAL A 75 -3.54 -3.80 25.97
C VAL A 75 -4.43 -4.61 25.02
N GLN A 76 -5.60 -5.05 25.47
CA GLN A 76 -6.54 -5.81 24.63
C GLN A 76 -7.04 -5.00 23.42
N GLN A 77 -7.39 -3.74 23.64
CA GLN A 77 -7.81 -2.84 22.57
C GLN A 77 -6.70 -2.65 21.53
N ALA A 78 -5.48 -2.33 21.97
CA ALA A 78 -4.35 -2.12 21.08
C ALA A 78 -4.01 -3.39 20.28
N LEU A 79 -4.11 -4.57 20.88
CA LEU A 79 -3.94 -5.85 20.18
C LEU A 79 -5.03 -6.09 19.11
N GLY A 80 -6.28 -5.71 19.40
CA GLY A 80 -7.37 -5.74 18.43
C GLY A 80 -7.12 -4.81 17.25
N GLU A 81 -6.67 -3.59 17.52
CA GLU A 81 -6.30 -2.61 16.49
C GLU A 81 -5.14 -3.11 15.62
N ILE A 82 -4.07 -3.66 16.22
CA ILE A 82 -2.96 -4.27 15.49
C ILE A 82 -3.44 -5.39 14.56
N LYS A 83 -4.36 -6.24 15.03
CA LYS A 83 -4.91 -7.33 14.22
C LYS A 83 -5.60 -6.78 12.96
N HIS A 84 -6.49 -5.79 13.13
CA HIS A 84 -7.18 -5.17 12.00
C HIS A 84 -6.21 -4.45 11.05
N MET A 85 -5.19 -3.77 11.57
CA MET A 85 -4.18 -3.11 10.74
C MET A 85 -3.31 -4.11 9.96
N ARG A 86 -2.97 -5.26 10.54
CA ARG A 86 -2.26 -6.34 9.83
C ARG A 86 -3.09 -6.89 8.68
N GLU A 87 -4.36 -7.20 8.94
CA GLU A 87 -5.30 -7.67 7.91
C GLU A 87 -5.38 -6.67 6.75
N ALA A 88 -5.51 -5.38 7.05
CA ALA A 88 -5.54 -4.32 6.02
C ALA A 88 -4.20 -4.16 5.27
N SER A 89 -3.06 -4.28 5.97
CA SER A 89 -1.73 -4.21 5.33
C SER A 89 -1.51 -5.38 4.37
N ASP A 90 -1.89 -6.60 4.78
CA ASP A 90 -1.83 -7.79 3.94
C ASP A 90 -2.76 -7.66 2.73
N GLU A 91 -3.94 -7.08 2.89
CA GLU A 91 -4.85 -6.79 1.77
C GLU A 91 -4.20 -5.83 0.76
N PHE A 92 -3.63 -4.70 1.19
CA PHE A 92 -2.94 -3.77 0.30
C PHE A 92 -1.75 -4.42 -0.42
N ARG A 93 -1.00 -5.26 0.29
CA ARG A 93 0.14 -5.99 -0.29
C ARG A 93 -0.32 -7.01 -1.33
N ASN A 94 -1.43 -7.71 -1.09
CA ASN A 94 -2.04 -8.64 -2.04
C ASN A 94 -2.57 -7.90 -3.28
N GLN A 95 -3.28 -6.77 -3.09
CA GLN A 95 -3.74 -5.93 -4.20
C GLN A 95 -2.57 -5.43 -5.05
N ALA A 96 -1.48 -4.97 -4.42
CA ALA A 96 -0.26 -4.55 -5.12
C ALA A 96 0.37 -5.72 -5.91
N ARG A 97 0.43 -6.91 -5.31
CA ARG A 97 0.94 -8.12 -5.96
C ARG A 97 0.10 -8.54 -7.16
N ASP A 98 -1.22 -8.43 -7.08
CA ASP A 98 -2.09 -8.81 -8.20
C ASP A 98 -2.04 -7.79 -9.34
N LEU A 99 -1.90 -6.49 -9.02
CA LEU A 99 -1.59 -5.46 -10.01
C LEU A 99 -0.24 -5.70 -10.69
N SER A 100 0.77 -6.22 -9.98
CA SER A 100 2.07 -6.55 -10.56
C SER A 100 2.06 -7.77 -11.48
N LYS A 101 1.00 -8.59 -11.43
CA LYS A 101 0.83 -9.78 -12.29
C LYS A 101 0.00 -9.50 -13.55
N LEU A 102 -0.53 -8.28 -13.73
CA LEU A 102 -1.26 -7.94 -14.96
C LEU A 102 -0.32 -8.12 -16.17
N PRO A 103 -0.72 -8.87 -17.21
CA PRO A 103 0.14 -9.19 -18.33
C PRO A 103 0.52 -7.92 -19.10
N GLU A 104 1.75 -7.94 -19.67
CA GLU A 104 2.27 -6.94 -20.61
C GLU A 104 1.35 -6.70 -21.82
#